data_AF-A0A0P6XBU0-F1
#
_entry.id   AF-A0A0P6XBU0-F1
#
_cell.length_a   1.000
_cell.length_b   1.000
_cell.length_c   1.000
_cell.angle_alpha   90.00
_cell.angle_beta   90.00
_cell.angle_gamma   90.00
#
_symmetry.space_group_name_H-M   'P 1'
#
loop_
_entity.id
_entity.type
_entity.pdbx_description
1 polymer ?
#
loop_
_entity_poly.entity_id
_entity_poly.type
_entity_poly.pdbx_seq_one_letter_code
_entity_poly.pdbx_strand_id
1 'polypeptide(L)' 'MDIVNIGSVQFKDRMSGELSYIVVRVVDNSIGIGISEESSGDAEVFFDTEKCELIIEWLSTALATARTISAR' A
#
# COMPACT_ATOMS: atom_id res chain seq x y z
N MET A 1 -3.61 11.56 19.79
CA MET A 1 -3.04 10.74 18.71
C MET A 1 -4.22 10.28 17.91
N ASP A 2 -4.50 10.99 16.83
CA ASP A 2 -5.63 10.69 15.97
C ASP A 2 -5.17 9.72 14.89
N ILE A 3 -5.86 8.59 14.76
CA ILE A 3 -5.52 7.54 13.79
C ILE A 3 -6.72 7.31 12.90
N VAL A 4 -6.54 7.52 11.59
CA VAL A 4 -7.57 7.31 10.58
C VAL A 4 -7.10 6.24 9.61
N ASN A 5 -7.90 5.20 9.41
CA ASN A 5 -7.67 4.22 8.36
C ASN A 5 -8.18 4.77 7.03
N ILE A 6 -7.27 4.98 6.07
CA ILE A 6 -7.61 5.46 4.74
C ILE A 6 -8.06 4.30 3.86
N GLY A 7 -7.41 3.14 4.00
CA GLY A 7 -7.77 1.95 3.24
C GLY A 7 -6.89 0.75 3.57
N SER A 8 -7.39 -0.42 3.22
CA SER A 8 -6.66 -1.68 3.36
C SER A 8 -7.06 -2.65 2.27
N VAL A 9 -6.11 -3.48 1.84
CA VAL A 9 -6.35 -4.56 0.87
C VAL A 9 -5.58 -5.80 1.28
N GLN A 10 -6.22 -6.96 1.14
CA GLN A 10 -5.56 -8.25 1.15
C GLN A 10 -5.44 -8.74 -0.29
N PHE A 11 -4.28 -9.27 -0.64
CA PHE A 11 -4.05 -9.85 -1.96
C PHE A 11 -3.15 -11.07 -1.83
N LYS A 12 -3.21 -11.93 -2.85
CA LYS A 12 -2.29 -13.06 -2.97
C LYS A 12 -1.07 -12.59 -3.76
N ASP A 13 0.10 -12.54 -3.13
CA ASP A 13 1.33 -12.30 -3.86
C ASP A 13 1.54 -13.46 -4.84
N ARG A 14 1.72 -13.11 -6.10
CA ARG A 14 1.90 -14.08 -7.19
C ARG A 14 3.28 -14.75 -7.15
N MET A 15 4.29 -14.06 -6.62
CA MET A 15 5.67 -14.55 -6.57
C MET A 15 5.85 -15.59 -5.45
N SER A 16 5.41 -15.26 -4.24
CA SER A 16 5.48 -16.18 -3.09
C SER A 16 4.29 -17.16 -3.02
N GLY A 17 3.14 -16.78 -3.60
CA GLY A 17 1.89 -17.53 -3.45
C GLY A 17 1.20 -17.29 -2.11
N GLU A 18 1.75 -16.42 -1.26
CA GLU A 18 1.25 -16.14 0.07
C GLU A 18 0.19 -15.02 0.08
N LEU A 19 -0.58 -14.95 1.16
CA LEU A 19 -1.49 -13.84 1.39
C LEU A 19 -0.72 -12.69 2.05
N SER A 20 -0.91 -11.50 1.52
CA SER A 20 -0.26 -10.28 1.99
C SER A 20 -1.31 -9.19 2.21
N TYR A 21 -0.99 -8.26 3.09
CA TYR A 21 -1.84 -7.14 3.47
C TYR A 21 -1.12 -5.82 3.22
N ILE A 22 -1.83 -4.85 2.69
CA ILE A 22 -1.42 -3.45 2.68
C ILE A 22 -2.44 -2.63 3.46
N VAL A 23 -1.98 -1.74 4.32
CA VAL A 23 -2.79 -0.81 5.09
C VAL A 23 -2.21 0.59 4.96
N VAL A 24 -3.08 1.58 4.72
CA VAL A 24 -2.70 3.00 4.69
C VAL A 24 -3.46 3.74 5.78
N ARG A 25 -2.73 4.42 6.65
CA ARG A 25 -3.27 5.18 7.77
C ARG A 25 -2.72 6.59 7.79
N VAL A 26 -3.49 7.51 8.36
CA VAL A 26 -2.99 8.80 8.85
C VAL A 26 -2.84 8.69 10.36
N VAL A 27 -1.68 9.08 10.87
CA VAL A 27 -1.37 9.16 12.29
C VAL A 27 -0.93 10.58 12.58
N ASP A 28 -1.75 11.31 13.33
CA ASP A 28 -1.63 12.76 13.51
C ASP A 28 -1.51 13.47 12.14
N ASN A 29 -0.32 14.00 11.79
CA ASN A 29 -0.06 14.70 10.53
C ASN A 29 0.78 13.90 9.53
N SER A 30 0.96 12.60 9.78
CA SER A 30 1.80 11.73 8.96
C SER A 30 0.99 10.63 8.29
N ILE A 31 1.35 10.32 7.04
CA ILE A 31 0.83 9.14 6.34
C ILE A 31 1.75 7.96 6.64
N GLY A 32 1.15 6.82 6.93
CA GLY A 32 1.82 5.55 7.13
C GLY A 32 1.31 4.49 6.15
N ILE A 33 2.23 3.76 5.52
CA ILE A 33 1.91 2.59 4.69
C ILE A 33 2.56 1.38 5.35
N GLY A 34 1.74 0.39 5.73
CA GLY A 34 2.19 -0.89 6.27
C GLY A 34 1.94 -2.01 5.29
N ILE A 35 2.93 -2.88 5.12
CA ILE A 35 2.86 -4.08 4.27
C ILE A 35 3.30 -5.27 5.10
N SER A 36 2.54 -6.36 5.08
CA SER A 36 2.86 -7.55 5.85
C SER A 36 2.47 -8.82 5.11
N GLU A 37 3.29 -9.85 5.25
CA GLU A 37 2.95 -11.23 4.86
C GLU A 37 2.22 -11.91 6.02
N GLU A 38 1.14 -12.65 5.71
CA GLU A 38 0.33 -13.31 6.72
C GLU A 38 1.11 -14.39 7.49
N SER A 39 2.05 -15.05 6.82
CA SER A 39 2.80 -16.20 7.35
C SER A 39 3.88 -15.78 8.36
N SER A 40 4.58 -14.68 8.09
CA SER A 40 5.68 -14.20 8.92
C SER A 40 5.18 -13.34 10.08
N GLY A 41 4.09 -12.60 9.87
CA GLY A 41 3.63 -11.56 10.79
C GLY A 41 4.57 -10.35 10.85
N ASP A 42 5.63 -10.33 10.04
CA ASP A 42 6.53 -9.20 9.90
C ASP A 42 5.83 -8.13 9.05
N ALA A 43 5.98 -6.87 9.47
CA ALA A 43 5.42 -5.74 8.77
C ALA A 43 6.53 -4.73 8.44
N GLU A 44 6.66 -4.39 7.17
CA GLU A 44 7.42 -3.22 6.74
C GLU A 44 6.51 -2.00 6.81
N VAL A 45 6.96 -0.94 7.49
CA VAL A 45 6.15 0.27 7.66
C VAL A 45 6.94 1.51 7.29
N PHE A 46 6.36 2.30 6.39
CA PHE A 46 6.87 3.59 5.97
C PHE A 46 6.08 4.69 6.69
N PHE A 47 6.77 5.55 7.44
CA PHE A 47 6.17 6.69 8.16
C PHE A 47 6.86 7.99 7.76
N ASP A 48 6.59 8.43 6.55
CA ASP A 48 7.15 9.65 5.96
C ASP A 48 6.16 10.15 4.92
N THR A 49 5.57 11.32 5.14
CA THR A 49 4.49 11.85 4.31
C THR A 49 4.94 12.02 2.86
N GLU A 50 6.11 12.60 2.61
CA GLU A 50 6.59 12.86 1.25
C GLU A 50 6.86 11.56 0.50
N LYS A 51 7.48 10.57 1.16
CA LYS A 51 7.71 9.26 0.55
C LYS A 51 6.39 8.52 0.28
N CYS A 52 5.44 8.58 1.21
CA CYS A 52 4.14 7.94 1.03
C CYS A 52 3.35 8.58 -0.12
N GLU A 53 3.37 9.91 -0.23
CA GLU A 53 2.75 10.65 -1.35
C GLU A 53 3.34 10.21 -2.69
N LEU A 54 4.68 10.14 -2.78
CA LEU A 54 5.37 9.69 -3.99
C LEU A 54 5.00 8.25 -4.38
N ILE A 55 4.95 7.33 -3.41
CA ILE A 55 4.54 5.93 -3.64
C ILE A 55 3.10 5.87 -4.18
N ILE A 56 2.18 6.63 -3.56
CA ILE A 56 0.77 6.69 -3.98
C ILE A 56 0.64 7.24 -5.40
N GLU A 57 1.41 8.28 -5.74
CA GLU A 57 1.43 8.87 -7.09
C GLU A 57 1.90 7.85 -8.14
N TRP A 58 2.99 7.12 -7.85
CA TRP A 58 3.51 6.09 -8.75
C TRP A 58 2.54 4.94 -8.96
N LEU A 59 1.90 4.44 -7.90
CA LEU A 59 0.89 3.38 -8.00
C LEU A 59 -0.33 3.84 -8.80
N SER A 60 -0.79 5.06 -8.58
CA SER A 60 -1.91 5.65 -9.33
C SER A 60 -1.60 5.76 -10.81
N THR A 61 -0.38 6.19 -11.13
CA THR A 61 0.13 6.29 -12.51
C THR A 61 0.21 4.91 -13.17
N ALA A 62 0.82 3.93 -12.50
CA ALA A 62 0.94 2.57 -13.00
C ALA A 62 -0.43 1.93 -13.30
N LEU A 63 -1.42 2.13 -12.42
CA LEU A 63 -2.78 1.65 -12.63
C LEU A 63 -3.45 2.28 -13.85
N ALA A 64 -3.31 3.60 -14.03
CA ALA A 64 -3.84 4.30 -15.19
C ALA A 64 -3.22 3.80 -16.51
N THR A 65 -1.91 3.59 -16.52
CA THR A 65 -1.19 3.02 -17.66
C THR A 65 -1.66 1.59 -17.97
N ALA A 66 -1.74 0.72 -16.96
CA ALA A 66 -2.17 -0.67 -17.14
C ALA A 66 -3.59 -0.75 -17.74
N ARG A 67 -4.52 0.07 -17.25
CA ARG A 67 -5.89 0.15 -17.79
C ARG A 67 -5.93 0.59 -19.25
N THR A 68 -5.07 1.52 -19.64
CA THR A 68 -4.97 1.99 -21.03
C THR A 68 -4.47 0.89 -21.96
N ILE A 69 -3.54 0.06 -21.49
CA ILE A 69 -3.03 -1.10 -22.24
C ILE A 69 -4.13 -2.17 -22.38
N SER A 70 -4.83 -2.50 -21.29
CA SER A 70 -5.89 -3.52 -21.32
C SER A 70 -7.14 -3.13 -22.12
N ALA A 71 -7.32 -1.85 -22.43
CA ALA A 71 -8.42 -1.36 -23.26
C ALA A 71 -8.13 -1.39 -24.78
N ARG A 72 -6.92 -1.80 -25.18
CA ARG A 72 -6.52 -2.04 -26.57
C ARG A 72 -6.55 -3.52 -26.90
#